data_AF-A0AAX4Y347-F1
#
_entry.id   AF-A0AAX4Y347-F1
#
_cell.length_a   1.000
_cell.length_b   1.000
_cell.length_c   1.000
_cell.angle_alpha   90.00
_cell.angle_beta   90.00
_cell.angle_gamma   90.00
#
_symmetry.space_group_name_H-M   'P 1'
#
loop_
_entity.id
_entity.type
_entity.pdbx_description
1 polymer ?
#
loop_
_entity_poly.entity_id
_entity_poly.type
_entity_poly.pdbx_seq_one_letter_code
_entity_poly.pdbx_strand_id
1 'polypeptide(L)'
;GDDHLSNTPRQVLIYEALGAEVPLFAHLSMILGPDGKKLSKRHGATNVEEYRDRGYLPDALVNFLALLGWSLDGETTIIPPAELCRTFSLDRITKK
;
A
#
# COMPACT_ATOMS: atom_id res chain seq x y z
N GLY A 1 5.07 0.43 6.04
CA GLY A 1 3.61 0.35 6.23
C GLY A 1 3.32 0.31 7.71
N ASP A 2 2.45 -0.57 8.15
CA ASP A 2 2.12 -0.83 9.57
C ASP A 2 3.36 -1.06 10.47
N ASP A 3 4.46 -1.58 9.92
CA ASP A 3 5.74 -1.69 10.63
C ASP A 3 6.33 -0.36 11.14
N HIS A 4 5.82 0.80 10.70
CA HIS A 4 6.19 2.11 11.22
C HIS A 4 5.19 2.69 12.22
N LEU A 5 4.06 2.03 12.49
CA LEU A 5 3.02 2.56 13.37
C LEU A 5 3.58 2.92 14.76
N SER A 6 4.45 2.07 15.31
CA SER A 6 5.14 2.27 16.59
C SER A 6 6.10 3.45 16.62
N ASN A 7 6.51 3.98 15.47
CA ASN A 7 7.35 5.18 15.38
C ASN A 7 6.54 6.47 15.46
N THR A 8 5.25 6.44 15.10
CA THR A 8 4.37 7.62 15.05
C THR A 8 4.37 8.42 16.35
N PRO A 9 4.25 7.82 17.55
CA PRO A 9 4.27 8.60 18.80
C PRO A 9 5.57 9.40 18.98
N ARG A 10 6.71 8.85 18.55
CA ARG A 10 8.00 9.56 18.61
C ARG A 10 8.07 10.68 17.58
N GLN A 11 7.52 10.47 16.39
CA GLN A 11 7.47 11.50 15.35
C GLN A 11 6.58 12.68 15.78
N VAL A 12 5.43 12.40 16.40
CA VAL A 12 4.54 13.44 16.96
C VAL A 12 5.29 14.33 17.95
N LEU A 13 6.01 13.75 18.90
CA LEU A 13 6.80 14.51 19.87
C LEU A 13 7.86 15.41 19.21
N ILE A 14 8.43 14.98 18.08
CA ILE A 14 9.39 15.80 17.31
C ILE A 14 8.68 16.99 16.65
N TYR A 15 7.51 16.78 16.03
CA TYR A 15 6.73 17.88 15.44
C TYR A 15 6.33 18.90 16.50
N GLU A 16 5.84 18.46 17.65
CA GLU A 16 5.46 19.32 18.77
C GLU A 16 6.65 20.12 19.31
N ALA A 17 7.81 19.47 19.50
CA ALA A 17 9.02 20.13 19.97
C ALA A 17 9.55 21.21 19.01
N LEU A 18 9.32 21.01 17.70
CA LEU A 18 9.67 21.98 16.65
C LEU A 18 8.60 23.06 16.45
N GLY A 19 7.46 22.98 17.16
CA GLY A 19 6.33 23.88 16.96
C GLY A 19 5.65 23.75 15.58
N ALA A 20 5.81 22.60 14.94
CA ALA A 20 5.27 22.32 13.61
C ALA A 20 3.92 21.60 13.70
N GLU A 21 3.10 21.73 12.65
CA GLU A 21 1.84 20.99 12.55
C GLU A 21 2.09 19.48 12.41
N VAL A 22 1.37 18.69 13.22
CA VAL A 22 1.44 17.23 13.14
C VAL A 22 0.63 16.76 11.92
N PRO A 23 1.24 16.07 10.94
CA PRO A 23 0.53 15.62 9.76
C PRO A 23 -0.45 14.48 10.08
N LEU A 24 -1.40 14.25 9.17
CA LEU A 24 -2.23 13.05 9.22
C LEU A 24 -1.40 11.83 8.81
N PHE A 25 -1.38 10.81 9.66
CA PHE A 25 -0.70 9.54 9.39
C PHE A 25 -1.67 8.46 8.93
N ALA A 26 -1.35 7.80 7.82
CA ALA A 26 -2.05 6.60 7.34
C ALA A 26 -1.03 5.48 7.11
N HIS A 27 -1.21 4.35 7.78
CA HIS A 27 -0.31 3.20 7.68
C HIS A 27 -0.96 2.10 6.86
N LEU A 28 -0.35 1.74 5.74
CA LEU A 28 -0.80 0.63 4.91
C LEU A 28 -0.46 -0.72 5.57
N SER A 29 -1.44 -1.64 5.57
CA SER A 29 -1.26 -3.01 6.03
C SER A 29 -0.09 -3.69 5.33
N MET A 30 0.59 -4.59 6.06
CA MET A 30 1.66 -5.37 5.46
C MET A 30 1.12 -6.35 4.41
N ILE A 31 1.75 -6.34 3.22
CA ILE A 31 1.51 -7.36 2.19
C ILE A 31 2.08 -8.69 2.70
N LEU A 32 1.23 -9.72 2.73
CA LEU A 32 1.59 -11.06 3.16
C LEU A 32 1.86 -11.95 1.93
N GLY A 33 2.81 -12.87 2.07
CA GLY A 33 3.01 -13.96 1.13
C GLY A 33 1.93 -15.04 1.29
N PRO A 34 1.94 -16.07 0.43
CA PRO A 34 0.98 -17.19 0.49
C PRO A 34 1.02 -17.97 1.81
N ASP A 35 2.14 -17.90 2.53
CA ASP A 35 2.35 -18.52 3.84
C ASP A 35 1.84 -17.66 5.02
N GLY A 36 1.21 -16.52 4.73
CA GLY A 36 0.72 -15.57 5.72
C GLY A 36 1.82 -14.74 6.41
N LYS A 37 3.09 -14.94 6.06
CA LYS A 37 4.20 -14.13 6.59
C LYS A 37 4.43 -12.90 5.72
N LYS A 38 5.18 -11.92 6.25
CA LYS A 38 5.58 -10.73 5.49
C LYS A 38 6.20 -11.13 4.15
N LEU A 39 5.71 -10.52 3.07
CA LEU A 39 6.29 -10.73 1.74
C LEU A 39 7.78 -10.35 1.80
N SER A 40 8.64 -11.23 1.30
CA SER A 40 10.09 -11.08 1.35
C SER A 40 10.71 -11.67 0.09
N LYS A 41 12.00 -11.42 -0.14
CA LYS A 41 12.76 -12.00 -1.28
C LYS A 41 12.65 -13.52 -1.40
N ARG A 42 12.30 -14.22 -0.32
CA ARG A 42 12.12 -15.68 -0.30
C ARG A 42 10.82 -16.14 -0.97
N HIS A 43 9.87 -15.23 -1.19
CA HIS A 43 8.54 -15.52 -1.73
C HIS A 43 8.41 -15.20 -3.23
N GLY A 44 9.50 -14.79 -3.91
CA GLY A 44 9.54 -14.52 -5.35
C GLY A 44 9.95 -13.08 -5.69
N ALA A 45 9.51 -12.61 -6.86
CA ALA A 45 9.78 -11.28 -7.40
C ALA A 45 9.37 -10.19 -6.40
N THR A 46 10.35 -9.65 -5.68
CA THR A 46 10.18 -8.49 -4.78
C THR A 46 10.76 -7.23 -5.37
N ASN A 47 11.34 -7.33 -6.57
CA ASN A 47 11.80 -6.21 -7.37
C ASN A 47 10.77 -5.95 -8.48
N VAL A 48 10.35 -4.69 -8.63
CA VAL A 48 9.49 -4.22 -9.72
C VAL A 48 10.09 -4.53 -11.10
N GLU A 49 11.42 -4.51 -11.22
CA GLU A 49 12.13 -4.81 -12.48
C GLU A 49 11.91 -6.25 -12.93
N GLU A 50 11.81 -7.20 -12.01
CA GLU A 50 11.59 -8.60 -12.35
C GLU A 50 10.19 -8.81 -12.96
N TYR A 51 9.19 -8.02 -12.53
CA TYR A 51 7.86 -8.03 -13.17
C TYR A 51 7.94 -7.48 -14.60
N ARG A 52 8.68 -6.39 -14.81
CA ARG A 52 8.89 -5.83 -16.15
C ARG A 52 9.60 -6.84 -17.06
N ASP A 53 10.68 -7.44 -16.59
CA ASP A 53 11.51 -8.37 -17.38
C ASP A 53 10.74 -9.66 -17.71
N ARG A 54 9.76 -10.04 -16.88
CA ARG A 54 8.81 -11.13 -17.14
C ARG A 54 7.64 -10.74 -18.06
N GLY A 55 7.57 -9.50 -18.53
CA GLY A 55 6.56 -9.02 -19.48
C GLY A 55 5.21 -8.66 -18.86
N TYR A 56 5.15 -8.39 -17.55
CA TYR A 56 3.92 -7.88 -16.93
C TYR A 56 3.61 -6.48 -17.43
N LEU A 57 2.34 -6.22 -17.75
CA LEU A 57 1.87 -4.88 -18.09
C LEU A 57 1.93 -3.98 -16.84
N PRO A 58 2.40 -2.73 -16.96
CA PRO A 58 2.47 -1.81 -15.83
C PRO A 58 1.09 -1.57 -15.21
N ASP A 59 0.06 -1.40 -16.04
CA ASP A 59 -1.32 -1.19 -15.58
C ASP A 59 -1.88 -2.39 -14.81
N ALA A 60 -1.51 -3.61 -15.22
CA ALA A 60 -1.90 -4.82 -14.51
C ALA A 60 -1.24 -4.89 -13.12
N LEU A 61 0.04 -4.49 -13.02
CA LEU A 61 0.76 -4.43 -11.76
C LEU A 61 0.18 -3.36 -10.83
N VAL A 62 -0.12 -2.17 -11.36
CA VAL A 62 -0.78 -1.09 -10.59
C VAL A 62 -2.14 -1.53 -10.07
N ASN A 63 -2.98 -2.13 -10.91
CA ASN A 63 -4.28 -2.65 -10.50
C ASN A 63 -4.14 -3.72 -9.41
N PHE A 64 -3.23 -4.68 -9.59
CA PHE A 64 -2.98 -5.71 -8.59
C PHE A 64 -2.55 -5.11 -7.24
N LEU A 65 -1.59 -4.19 -7.24
CA LEU A 65 -1.10 -3.54 -6.02
C LEU A 65 -2.17 -2.69 -5.33
N ALA A 66 -3.01 -1.99 -6.09
CA ALA A 66 -4.12 -1.22 -5.55
C ALA A 66 -5.10 -2.11 -4.79
N LEU A 67 -5.39 -3.31 -5.30
CA LEU A 67 -6.29 -4.26 -4.65
C LEU A 67 -5.73 -4.88 -3.36
N LEU A 68 -4.46 -4.65 -3.04
CA LEU A 68 -3.84 -5.09 -1.77
C LEU A 68 -4.22 -4.15 -0.63
N GLY A 69 -5.48 -4.21 -0.22
CA GLY A 69 -6.01 -3.44 0.91
C GLY A 69 -6.85 -2.24 0.52
N TRP A 70 -7.26 -2.12 -0.74
CA TRP A 70 -8.28 -1.17 -1.19
C TRP A 70 -9.23 -1.87 -2.17
N SER A 71 -10.51 -1.46 -2.20
CA SER A 71 -11.49 -1.96 -3.17
C SER A 71 -12.35 -0.82 -3.70
N LEU A 72 -12.82 -0.95 -4.95
CA LEU A 72 -13.75 0.02 -5.53
C LEU A 72 -15.15 -0.13 -4.91
N ASP A 73 -15.65 -1.36 -4.94
CA ASP A 73 -17.01 -1.77 -4.53
C ASP A 73 -17.04 -3.17 -3.88
N GLY A 74 -15.90 -3.86 -3.79
CA GLY A 74 -15.77 -5.22 -3.26
C GLY A 74 -15.91 -6.35 -4.29
N GLU A 75 -16.24 -6.04 -5.55
CA GLU A 75 -16.44 -7.03 -6.62
C GLU A 75 -15.56 -6.74 -7.85
N THR A 76 -15.37 -5.47 -8.18
CA THR A 76 -14.60 -5.02 -9.34
C THR A 76 -13.10 -5.22 -9.09
N THR A 77 -12.48 -6.03 -9.94
CA THR A 77 -11.06 -6.42 -9.81
C THR A 77 -10.17 -5.99 -10.99
N ILE A 78 -10.75 -5.42 -12.04
CA ILE A 78 -10.00 -4.87 -13.18
C ILE A 78 -10.38 -3.40 -13.34
N ILE A 79 -9.47 -2.51 -12.93
CA ILE A 79 -9.72 -1.08 -12.82
C ILE A 79 -8.64 -0.33 -13.60
N PRO A 80 -9.01 0.45 -14.63
CA PRO A 80 -8.07 1.25 -15.38
C PRO A 80 -7.38 2.30 -14.49
N PRO A 81 -6.11 2.68 -14.76
CA PRO A 81 -5.38 3.65 -13.94
C PRO A 81 -6.11 4.99 -13.76
N ALA A 82 -6.75 5.50 -14.82
CA ALA A 82 -7.51 6.74 -14.76
C ALA A 82 -8.73 6.65 -13.82
N GLU A 83 -9.38 5.48 -13.76
CA GLU A 83 -10.50 5.25 -12.84
C GLU A 83 -10.01 5.09 -11.41
N LEU A 84 -8.90 4.37 -11.20
CA LEU A 84 -8.23 4.29 -9.88
C LEU A 84 -7.94 5.70 -9.35
N CYS A 85 -7.30 6.57 -10.14
CA CYS A 85 -6.98 7.93 -9.71
C CYS A 85 -8.24 8.76 -9.36
N ARG A 86 -9.35 8.57 -10.08
CA ARG A 86 -10.60 9.28 -9.80
C ARG A 86 -11.33 8.78 -8.55
N THR A 87 -11.24 7.48 -8.29
CA THR A 87 -12.11 6.80 -7.30
C THR A 87 -11.38 6.43 -6.01
N PHE A 88 -10.06 6.55 -5.99
CA PHE A 88 -9.25 6.26 -4.80
C PHE A 88 -9.64 7.18 -3.64
N SER A 89 -9.86 6.57 -2.48
CA SER A 89 -10.09 7.26 -1.22
C SER A 89 -9.53 6.41 -0.09
N LEU A 90 -8.99 7.09 0.93
CA LEU A 90 -8.53 6.43 2.16
C LEU A 90 -9.67 5.72 2.91
N ASP A 91 -10.92 6.14 2.71
CA ASP A 91 -12.10 5.53 3.34
C ASP A 91 -12.35 4.09 2.85
N ARG A 92 -11.82 3.75 1.68
CA ARG A 92 -11.93 2.44 1.05
C ARG A 92 -10.72 1.55 1.31
N ILE A 93 -9.79 2.00 2.16
CA ILE A 93 -8.68 1.17 2.60
C ILE A 93 -9.17 0.23 3.71
N THR A 94 -8.95 -1.06 3.50
CA THR A 94 -9.23 -2.09 4.50
C THR A 94 -8.31 -1.89 5.70
N LYS A 95 -8.91 -1.46 6.81
CA LYS A 95 -8.30 -1.54 8.14
C LYS A 95 -8.39 -3.01 8.54
N LYS A 96 -7.26 -3.69 8.69
CA LYS A 96 -7.26 -5.03 9.29
C LYS A 96 -8.01 -5.01 10.62
#